data_AF-A0AAJ1JVA2-F1
#
_entry.id   AF-A0AAJ1JVA2-F1
#
_cell.length_a   1.000
_cell.length_b   1.000
_cell.length_c   1.000
_cell.angle_alpha   90.00
_cell.angle_beta   90.00
_cell.angle_gamma   90.00
#
_symmetry.space_group_name_H-M   'P 1'
#
loop_
_entity.id
_entity.type
_entity.pdbx_description
1 polymer ?
#
loop_
_entity_poly.entity_id
_entity_poly.type
_entity_poly.pdbx_seq_one_letter_code
_entity_poly.pdbx_strand_id
1 'polypeptide(L)'
;MLSIGILMKKKKSKLLVAKKQGFITTYGLILLYVVLLFTSFITTKLKSQILYGERLSFAELRAIEYAKSQILLSTFENQQFIYENLDISIMFYEGYCEIMVTDNQNHSFQSKLAYDDETKEITGYDYFR
;
A
#
# COMPACT_ATOMS: atom_id res chain seq x y z
N MET A 1 80.64 37.38 -13.79
CA MET A 1 79.17 37.35 -13.61
C MET A 1 78.69 35.93 -13.85
N LEU A 2 77.99 35.36 -12.87
CA LEU A 2 77.52 33.96 -12.82
C LEU A 2 76.23 33.74 -13.64
N SER A 3 76.13 32.57 -14.28
CA SER A 3 74.88 31.80 -14.49
C SER A 3 75.30 30.37 -14.83
N ILE A 4 75.50 29.46 -13.86
CA ILE A 4 74.49 28.58 -13.22
C ILE A 4 73.54 27.96 -14.25
N GLY A 5 73.61 26.62 -14.33
CA GLY A 5 72.83 25.77 -15.24
C GLY A 5 71.32 25.85 -15.02
N ILE A 6 70.53 25.08 -15.76
CA ILE A 6 70.07 23.76 -15.27
C ILE A 6 69.61 22.93 -16.46
N LEU A 7 70.23 21.75 -16.56
CA LEU A 7 69.82 20.60 -17.35
C LEU A 7 68.33 20.29 -17.09
N MET A 8 67.45 20.51 -18.08
CA MET A 8 66.06 20.07 -17.99
C MET A 8 65.99 18.54 -17.98
N LYS A 9 66.06 17.93 -16.79
CA LYS A 9 65.59 16.56 -16.58
C LYS A 9 64.08 16.54 -16.83
N LYS A 10 63.66 15.98 -17.98
CA LYS A 10 62.26 15.55 -18.19
C LYS A 10 61.86 14.65 -17.02
N LYS A 11 61.07 15.19 -16.07
CA LYS A 11 60.34 14.37 -15.11
C LYS A 11 59.38 13.50 -15.91
N LYS A 12 59.69 12.21 -16.06
CA LYS A 12 58.70 11.20 -16.44
C LYS A 12 57.61 11.22 -15.37
N SER A 13 56.47 11.82 -15.66
CA SER A 13 55.29 11.77 -14.80
C SER A 13 54.74 10.34 -14.79
N LYS A 14 55.29 9.50 -13.90
CA LYS A 14 54.60 8.30 -13.43
C LYS A 14 53.42 8.76 -12.57
N LEU A 15 52.31 9.12 -13.19
CA LEU A 15 51.07 9.45 -12.49
C LEU A 15 49.86 9.21 -13.40
N LEU A 16 49.74 7.98 -13.89
CA LEU A 16 48.60 7.55 -14.71
C LEU A 16 48.14 6.12 -14.37
N VAL A 17 48.39 5.67 -13.13
CA VAL A 17 47.98 4.32 -12.67
C VAL A 17 47.16 4.35 -11.36
N ALA A 18 46.78 5.54 -10.86
CA ALA A 18 45.98 5.65 -9.63
C ALA A 18 44.48 5.96 -9.86
N LYS A 19 43.98 5.99 -11.10
CA LYS A 19 42.62 6.53 -11.42
C LYS A 19 41.65 5.57 -12.12
N LYS A 20 41.85 4.25 -12.03
CA LYS A 20 40.89 3.28 -12.61
C LYS A 20 40.10 2.48 -11.58
N GLN A 21 40.70 2.08 -10.46
CA GLN A 21 40.02 1.29 -9.41
C GLN A 21 39.04 2.12 -8.56
N GLY A 22 39.39 3.36 -8.21
CA GLY A 22 38.53 4.24 -7.42
C GLY A 22 37.27 4.73 -8.13
N PHE A 23 37.28 4.73 -9.46
CA PHE A 23 36.11 5.05 -10.29
C PHE A 23 35.13 3.87 -10.26
N ILE A 24 35.59 2.64 -10.52
CA ILE A 24 34.72 1.46 -10.54
C ILE A 24 34.05 1.22 -9.18
N THR A 25 34.76 1.45 -8.08
CA THR A 25 34.18 1.31 -6.72
C THR A 25 33.15 2.39 -6.39
N THR A 26 33.30 3.62 -6.87
CA THR A 26 32.29 4.68 -6.68
C THR A 26 31.04 4.44 -7.51
N TYR A 27 31.15 4.00 -8.76
CA TYR A 27 29.97 3.61 -9.55
C TYR A 27 29.27 2.38 -8.97
N GLY A 28 30.01 1.41 -8.42
CA GLY A 28 29.44 0.28 -7.70
C GLY A 28 28.67 0.69 -6.44
N LEU A 29 29.21 1.64 -5.67
CA LEU A 29 28.51 2.22 -4.52
C LEU A 29 27.25 3.00 -4.91
N ILE A 30 27.31 3.78 -6.00
CA ILE A 30 26.14 4.50 -6.53
C ILE A 30 25.08 3.50 -7.00
N LEU A 31 25.47 2.44 -7.72
CA LEU A 31 24.55 1.40 -8.16
C LEU A 31 23.89 0.70 -6.96
N LEU A 32 24.67 0.35 -5.94
CA LEU A 32 24.17 -0.26 -4.71
C LEU A 32 23.16 0.67 -4.01
N TYR A 33 23.48 1.97 -3.92
CA TYR A 33 22.59 2.96 -3.34
C TYR A 33 21.27 3.08 -4.10
N VAL A 34 21.31 3.10 -5.44
CA VAL A 34 20.11 3.11 -6.29
C VAL A 34 19.28 1.84 -6.08
N VAL A 35 19.92 0.67 -6.01
CA VAL A 35 19.23 -0.59 -5.73
C VAL A 35 18.54 -0.55 -4.36
N LEU A 36 19.21 -0.06 -3.33
CA LEU A 36 18.65 0.08 -1.98
C LEU A 36 17.46 1.06 -1.93
N LEU A 37 17.54 2.18 -2.65
CA LEU A 37 16.42 3.10 -2.78
C LEU A 37 15.23 2.44 -3.47
N PHE A 38 15.48 1.72 -4.55
CA PHE A 38 14.44 1.05 -5.31
C PHE A 38 13.75 -0.07 -4.51
N THR A 39 14.52 -0.90 -3.79
CA THR A 39 13.96 -1.93 -2.91
C THR A 39 13.17 -1.33 -1.76
N SER A 40 13.65 -0.24 -1.16
CA SER A 40 12.92 0.50 -0.13
C SER A 40 11.59 1.04 -0.64
N PHE A 41 11.58 1.62 -1.85
CA PHE A 41 10.36 2.12 -2.49
C PHE A 41 9.34 1.00 -2.74
N ILE A 42 9.78 -0.13 -3.32
CA ILE A 42 8.91 -1.29 -3.56
C ILE A 42 8.35 -1.83 -2.24
N THR A 43 9.21 -2.00 -1.22
CA THR A 43 8.80 -2.54 0.08
C THR A 43 7.78 -1.64 0.76
N THR A 44 7.96 -0.32 0.68
CA THR A 44 7.02 0.65 1.22
C THR A 44 5.67 0.57 0.50
N LYS A 45 5.69 0.48 -0.83
CA LYS A 45 4.46 0.33 -1.63
C LYS A 45 3.71 -0.95 -1.29
N LEU A 46 4.40 -2.10 -1.23
CA LEU A 46 3.80 -3.38 -0.86
C LEU A 46 3.21 -3.33 0.55
N LYS A 47 3.94 -2.78 1.51
CA LYS A 47 3.47 -2.66 2.90
C LYS A 47 2.22 -1.78 3.00
N SER A 48 2.18 -0.67 2.25
CA SER A 48 0.99 0.19 2.19
C SER A 48 -0.23 -0.51 1.60
N GLN A 49 -0.04 -1.37 0.59
CA GLN A 49 -1.13 -2.18 0.00
C GLN A 49 -1.64 -3.24 0.97
N ILE A 50 -0.75 -3.88 1.73
CA ILE A 50 -1.13 -4.88 2.74
C ILE A 50 -1.96 -4.22 3.85
N LEU A 51 -1.46 -3.11 4.41
CA LEU A 51 -2.19 -2.32 5.43
C LEU A 51 -3.55 -1.82 4.92
N TYR A 52 -3.63 -1.45 3.64
CA TYR A 52 -4.88 -1.05 3.01
C TYR A 52 -5.89 -2.21 2.93
N GLY A 53 -5.43 -3.40 2.52
CA GLY A 53 -6.25 -4.60 2.50
C GLY A 53 -6.75 -5.01 3.88
N GLU A 54 -5.91 -4.88 4.92
CA GLU A 54 -6.30 -5.14 6.31
C GLU A 54 -7.39 -4.17 6.78
N ARG A 55 -7.21 -2.86 6.55
CA ARG A 55 -8.21 -1.84 6.94
C ARG A 55 -9.58 -2.08 6.30
N LEU A 56 -9.61 -2.38 5.00
CA LEU A 56 -10.86 -2.72 4.31
C LEU A 56 -11.54 -3.95 4.92
N SER A 57 -10.76 -4.99 5.23
CA SER A 57 -11.27 -6.22 5.84
C SER A 57 -11.87 -5.96 7.23
N PHE A 58 -11.27 -5.08 8.03
CA PHE A 58 -11.82 -4.68 9.34
C PHE A 58 -13.09 -3.83 9.21
N ALA A 59 -13.12 -2.90 8.26
CA ALA A 59 -14.31 -2.09 7.99
C ALA A 59 -15.50 -2.95 7.55
N GLU A 60 -15.25 -3.93 6.69
CA GLU A 60 -16.22 -4.93 6.25
C GLU A 60 -16.75 -5.77 7.43
N LEU A 61 -15.88 -6.32 8.27
CA LEU A 61 -16.28 -7.09 9.46
C LEU A 61 -17.19 -6.27 10.38
N ARG A 62 -16.84 -5.00 10.60
CA ARG A 62 -17.63 -4.08 11.42
C ARG A 62 -18.98 -3.76 10.80
N ALA A 63 -19.03 -3.56 9.47
CA ALA A 63 -20.27 -3.34 8.74
C ALA A 63 -21.19 -4.56 8.81
N ILE A 64 -20.62 -5.77 8.69
CA ILE A 64 -21.35 -7.04 8.85
C ILE A 64 -21.90 -7.15 10.27
N GLU A 65 -21.07 -6.95 11.31
CA GLU A 65 -21.53 -7.01 12.71
C GLU A 65 -22.68 -6.04 12.97
N TYR A 66 -22.58 -4.84 12.42
CA TYR A 66 -23.64 -3.85 12.48
C TYR A 66 -24.90 -4.34 11.77
N ALA A 67 -24.82 -4.82 10.52
CA ALA A 67 -25.97 -5.33 9.77
C ALA A 67 -26.66 -6.48 10.52
N LYS A 68 -25.89 -7.41 11.11
CA LYS A 68 -26.43 -8.48 11.96
C LYS A 68 -27.22 -7.94 13.15
N SER A 69 -26.70 -6.91 13.82
CA SER A 69 -27.40 -6.30 14.96
C SER A 69 -28.75 -5.71 14.54
N GLN A 70 -28.83 -5.09 13.36
CA GLN A 70 -30.08 -4.51 12.84
C GLN A 70 -31.10 -5.59 12.46
N ILE A 71 -30.65 -6.69 11.84
CA ILE A 71 -31.52 -7.84 11.52
C ILE A 71 -32.14 -8.43 12.79
N LEU A 72 -31.33 -8.60 13.85
CA LEU A 72 -31.81 -9.09 15.14
C LEU A 72 -32.86 -8.15 15.75
N LEU A 73 -32.61 -6.84 15.68
CA LEU A 73 -33.50 -5.79 16.19
C LEU A 73 -34.71 -5.49 15.29
N SER A 74 -34.78 -6.09 14.09
CA SER A 74 -35.83 -5.83 13.08
C SER A 74 -35.92 -4.37 12.63
N THR A 75 -34.79 -3.68 12.62
CA THR A 75 -34.66 -2.29 12.17
C THR A 75 -34.05 -2.27 10.77
N PHE A 76 -34.89 -2.51 9.76
CA PHE A 76 -34.48 -2.60 8.35
C PHE A 76 -34.41 -1.22 7.67
N GLU A 77 -33.69 -0.28 8.30
CA GLU A 77 -33.47 1.04 7.73
C GLU A 77 -32.12 1.09 7.01
N ASN A 78 -32.09 1.69 5.82
CA ASN A 78 -30.85 1.93 5.10
C ASN A 78 -29.96 2.87 5.91
N GLN A 79 -28.70 2.47 6.07
CA GLN A 79 -27.74 3.13 6.94
C GLN A 79 -26.53 3.57 6.13
N GLN A 80 -26.02 4.76 6.42
CA GLN A 80 -24.77 5.24 5.87
C GLN A 80 -23.94 5.91 6.96
N PHE A 81 -22.69 5.49 7.11
CA PHE A 81 -21.78 6.04 8.11
C PHE A 81 -20.33 5.95 7.67
N ILE A 82 -19.49 6.77 8.28
CA ILE A 82 -18.06 6.83 7.97
C ILE A 82 -17.27 6.12 9.05
N TYR A 83 -16.38 5.20 8.66
CA TYR A 83 -15.46 4.50 9.55
C TYR A 83 -14.04 4.53 8.98
N GLU A 84 -13.07 5.05 9.74
CA GLU A 84 -11.65 5.15 9.31
C GLU A 84 -11.44 5.78 7.92
N ASN A 85 -12.26 6.79 7.58
CA ASN A 85 -12.32 7.47 6.27
C ASN A 85 -12.85 6.61 5.12
N LEU A 86 -13.51 5.49 5.41
CA LEU A 86 -14.29 4.70 4.45
C LEU A 86 -15.78 5.03 4.65
N ASP A 87 -16.50 5.23 3.55
CA ASP A 87 -17.95 5.40 3.52
C ASP A 87 -18.60 4.01 3.45
N ILE A 88 -19.36 3.66 4.48
CA ILE A 88 -20.04 2.38 4.58
C ILE A 88 -21.53 2.64 4.39
N SER A 89 -22.12 2.00 3.38
CA SER A 89 -23.55 2.00 3.12
C SER A 89 -24.09 0.59 3.29
N ILE A 90 -25.17 0.44 4.04
CA ILE A 90 -25.87 -0.82 4.24
C ILE A 90 -27.31 -0.63 3.77
N MET A 91 -27.69 -1.39 2.75
CA MET A 91 -29.02 -1.37 2.15
C MET A 91 -29.73 -2.68 2.47
N PHE A 92 -30.92 -2.60 3.06
CA PHE A 92 -31.72 -3.77 3.41
C PHE A 92 -32.79 -4.03 2.35
N TYR A 93 -32.93 -5.29 1.97
CA TYR A 93 -33.92 -5.81 1.04
C TYR A 93 -34.62 -7.02 1.69
N GLU A 94 -35.70 -7.52 1.08
CA GLU A 94 -36.32 -8.77 1.55
C GLU A 94 -35.34 -9.95 1.39
N GLY A 95 -35.08 -10.65 2.50
CA GLY A 95 -34.19 -11.81 2.56
C GLY A 95 -32.69 -11.56 2.37
N TYR A 96 -32.24 -10.32 2.20
CA TYR A 96 -30.81 -9.99 2.14
C TYR A 96 -30.50 -8.53 2.41
N CYS A 97 -29.26 -8.23 2.81
CA CYS A 97 -28.72 -6.88 2.82
C CYS A 97 -27.46 -6.79 1.98
N GLU A 98 -27.26 -5.62 1.39
CA GLU A 98 -26.05 -5.28 0.64
C GLU A 98 -25.23 -4.29 1.46
N ILE A 99 -23.95 -4.59 1.60
CA ILE A 99 -22.98 -3.76 2.29
C ILE A 99 -22.02 -3.24 1.22
N MET A 100 -21.91 -1.93 1.13
CA MET A 100 -20.99 -1.26 0.21
C MET A 100 -20.01 -0.44 1.04
N VAL A 101 -18.72 -0.72 0.89
CA VAL A 101 -17.62 0.02 1.52
C VAL A 101 -16.88 0.77 0.43
N THR A 102 -16.91 2.09 0.46
CA THR A 102 -16.30 2.96 -0.54
C THR A 102 -15.18 3.79 0.09
N ASP A 103 -14.00 3.77 -0.51
CA ASP A 103 -12.90 4.66 -0.14
C ASP A 103 -13.00 6.00 -0.89
N ASN A 104 -12.35 7.03 -0.37
CA ASN A 104 -12.22 8.36 -0.98
C ASN A 104 -11.58 8.34 -2.38
N GLN A 105 -10.94 7.22 -2.75
CA GLN A 105 -10.37 6.98 -4.07
C GLN A 105 -11.36 6.29 -5.03
N ASN A 106 -12.65 6.21 -4.68
CA ASN A 106 -13.71 5.50 -5.42
C ASN A 106 -13.48 4.00 -5.60
N HIS A 107 -12.59 3.40 -4.80
CA HIS A 107 -12.53 1.95 -4.68
C HIS A 107 -13.72 1.51 -3.82
N SER A 108 -14.63 0.74 -4.41
CA SER A 108 -15.77 0.18 -3.70
C SER A 108 -15.62 -1.33 -3.59
N PHE A 109 -16.07 -1.82 -2.45
CA PHE A 109 -16.22 -3.23 -2.16
C PHE A 109 -17.69 -3.47 -1.85
N GLN A 110 -18.27 -4.55 -2.38
CA GLN A 110 -19.66 -4.90 -2.15
C GLN A 110 -19.75 -6.33 -1.60
N SER A 111 -20.47 -6.51 -0.51
CA SER A 111 -20.91 -7.81 -0.04
C SER A 111 -22.41 -7.90 0.08
N LYS A 112 -22.89 -9.13 0.00
CA LYS A 112 -24.29 -9.47 0.20
C LYS A 112 -24.39 -10.47 1.33
N LEU A 113 -25.21 -10.15 2.32
CA LEU A 113 -25.50 -11.02 3.45
C LEU A 113 -26.96 -11.45 3.34
N ALA A 114 -27.18 -12.73 3.09
CA ALA A 114 -28.52 -13.31 3.00
C ALA A 114 -28.98 -13.75 4.39
N TYR A 115 -30.25 -13.50 4.69
CA TYR A 115 -30.87 -13.88 5.94
C TYR A 115 -32.32 -14.30 5.72
N ASP A 116 -32.83 -15.10 6.63
CA ASP A 116 -34.24 -15.48 6.66
C ASP A 116 -35.01 -14.46 7.51
N ASP A 117 -36.06 -13.86 6.94
CA ASP A 117 -36.85 -12.81 7.60
C ASP A 117 -37.65 -13.35 8.80
N GLU A 118 -38.01 -14.64 8.79
CA GLU A 118 -38.81 -15.25 9.86
C GLU A 118 -37.93 -15.71 11.03
N THR A 119 -36.83 -16.41 10.73
CA THR A 119 -35.92 -16.96 11.75
C THR A 119 -34.84 -15.98 12.16
N LYS A 120 -34.61 -14.93 11.37
CA LYS A 120 -33.50 -13.95 11.51
C LYS A 120 -32.12 -14.61 11.44
N GLU A 121 -32.05 -15.85 10.96
CA GLU A 121 -30.80 -16.57 10.80
C GLU A 121 -30.11 -16.14 9.51
N ILE A 122 -28.78 -16.11 9.55
CA ILE A 122 -27.96 -15.73 8.40
C ILE A 122 -27.74 -16.99 7.57
N THR A 123 -28.22 -16.97 6.34
CA THR A 123 -28.25 -18.13 5.46
C THR A 123 -27.07 -18.15 4.49
N GLY A 124 -26.45 -17.01 4.21
CA GLY A 124 -25.34 -16.92 3.27
C GLY A 124 -24.57 -15.60 3.31
N TYR A 125 -23.35 -15.65 2.78
CA TYR A 125 -22.49 -14.49 2.61
C TYR A 125 -21.75 -14.57 1.28
N ASP A 126 -22.04 -13.62 0.39
CA ASP A 126 -21.40 -13.50 -0.91
C ASP A 126 -20.54 -12.23 -0.97
N TYR A 127 -19.35 -12.37 -1.54
CA TYR A 127 -18.33 -11.33 -1.63
C TYR A 127 -18.09 -10.97 -3.10
N PHE A 128 -18.29 -9.70 -3.46
CA PHE A 128 -18.10 -9.19 -4.83
C PHE A 128 -16.92 -8.20 -4.85
N ARG A 129 -15.92 -8.47 -5.69
CA ARG A 129 -14.65 -7.75 -5.75
C ARG A 129 -14.37 -7.16 -7.12
#